data_AF-X1AAF2-F1
#
_entry.id   AF-X1AAF2-F1
#
_cell.length_a   1.000
_cell.length_b   1.000
_cell.length_c   1.000
_cell.angle_alpha   90.00
_cell.angle_beta   90.00
_cell.angle_gamma   90.00
#
_symmetry.space_group_name_H-M   'P 1'
#
loop_
_entity.id
_entity.type
_entity.pdbx_description
1 polymer ?
#
loop_
_entity_poly.entity_id
_entity_poly.type
_entity_poly.pdbx_seq_one_letter_code
_entity_poly.pdbx_strand_id
1 'polypeptide(L)'
;PEIELPEGKTADQFLADLCYQGLHQYYPHPTPEIEQRLSYELEVIKKTQFANYFLVVWDLISFARKQNILFGVRGSAAASIVLHCLGITAVDPIEHKLVFERFLNLERQEMPDIDLDFEDDRRDEVIAYVSRKYGHDHVAQIITFGTLGAKAALRDVGRALGMPYSDVDRVARLVPFSPNMTLERALEENGELRAIYHEDAIIHNLVDQARGVEGIARHASTHAAGVVISREPLTRYVPLQRVSKGSGQEQVMAQFTMEDIAQIGLLKMDFLGLTNLTILSKAKEIIYQNHGIEIDLRHIPMDDAKTFALLSSGETAGVFQLEGAGMRRYIKELKPTAFSDIAAVVALYRPGPMEPINSFSQANFSRVEMSAASRSRLGRGTGIASPHRSNMVDCPLSRRRCSR
;
A
#
# COMPACT_ATOMS: atom_id res chain seq x y z
N PRO A 1 16.32 15.52 0.30
CA PRO A 1 15.93 16.75 1.04
C PRO A 1 16.63 16.75 2.40
N GLU A 2 16.90 17.93 2.95
CA GLU A 2 17.39 18.08 4.33
C GLU A 2 16.32 18.83 5.13
N ILE A 3 16.12 18.43 6.38
CA ILE A 3 15.28 19.19 7.31
C ILE A 3 16.15 20.20 8.05
N GLU A 4 15.54 21.28 8.54
CA GLU A 4 16.21 22.18 9.47
C GLU A 4 16.48 21.44 10.79
N LEU A 5 17.76 21.29 11.12
CA LEU A 5 18.22 20.61 12.33
C LEU A 5 18.51 21.64 13.44
N PRO A 6 18.30 21.27 14.73
CA PRO A 6 18.78 22.08 15.85
C PRO A 6 20.29 22.30 15.78
N GLU A 7 20.74 23.46 16.25
CA GLU A 7 22.16 23.85 16.20
C GLU A 7 23.06 22.80 16.86
N GLY A 8 24.10 22.38 16.13
CA GLY A 8 25.10 21.41 16.61
C GLY A 8 24.67 19.94 16.59
N LYS A 9 23.47 19.59 16.12
CA LYS A 9 23.00 18.19 16.02
C LYS A 9 23.10 17.64 14.60
N THR A 10 23.49 16.37 14.48
CA THR A 10 23.34 15.62 13.23
C THR A 10 21.91 15.08 13.07
N ALA A 11 21.54 14.70 11.85
CA ALA A 11 20.25 14.06 11.57
C ALA A 11 20.04 12.80 12.41
N ASP A 12 21.07 11.96 12.56
CA ASP A 12 21.00 10.75 13.39
C ASP A 12 20.76 11.06 14.87
N GLN A 13 21.45 12.07 15.41
CA GLN A 13 21.28 12.48 16.81
C GLN A 13 19.88 13.05 17.04
N PHE A 14 19.42 13.92 16.15
CA PHE A 14 18.09 14.51 16.26
C PHE A 14 16.98 13.46 16.14
N LEU A 15 17.11 12.51 15.22
CA LEU A 15 16.20 11.38 15.08
C LEU A 15 16.17 10.53 16.36
N ALA A 16 17.33 10.19 16.91
CA ALA A 16 17.43 9.42 18.14
C ALA A 16 16.75 10.15 19.31
N ASP A 17 17.01 11.44 19.49
CA ASP A 17 16.39 12.25 20.55
C ASP A 17 14.85 12.23 20.46
N LEU A 18 14.30 12.41 19.25
CA LEU A 18 12.85 12.32 19.03
C LEU A 18 12.30 10.94 19.37
N CYS A 19 13.03 9.88 19.02
CA CYS A 19 12.60 8.51 19.31
C CYS A 19 12.63 8.21 20.80
N TYR A 20 13.67 8.62 21.53
CA TYR A 20 13.73 8.42 22.98
C TYR A 20 12.67 9.23 23.72
N GLN A 21 12.34 10.44 23.25
CA GLN A 21 11.21 11.21 23.77
C GLN A 21 9.88 10.48 23.54
N GLY A 22 9.66 9.97 22.33
CA GLY A 22 8.47 9.20 21.98
C GLY A 22 8.39 7.84 22.69
N LEU A 23 9.52 7.20 22.95
CA LEU A 23 9.59 5.90 23.62
C LEU A 23 8.87 5.93 24.96
N HIS A 24 9.13 6.95 25.78
CA HIS A 24 8.49 7.10 27.08
C HIS A 24 6.99 7.45 27.00
N GLN A 25 6.54 8.01 25.89
CA GLN A 25 5.12 8.30 25.65
C GLN A 25 4.34 7.02 25.32
N TYR A 26 4.89 6.15 24.48
CA TYR A 26 4.23 4.92 24.05
C TYR A 26 4.50 3.73 24.98
N TYR A 27 5.67 3.72 25.61
CA TYR A 27 6.11 2.71 26.58
C TYR A 27 6.52 3.40 27.88
N PRO A 28 5.57 3.67 28.80
CA PRO A 28 5.89 4.30 30.10
C PRO A 28 6.92 3.53 30.93
N HIS A 29 6.96 2.21 30.75
CA HIS A 29 7.93 1.29 31.37
C HIS A 29 8.54 0.39 30.28
N PRO A 30 9.50 0.90 29.50
CA PRO A 30 10.08 0.12 28.41
C PRO A 30 10.87 -1.05 28.98
N THR A 31 10.65 -2.25 28.44
CA THR A 31 11.43 -3.43 28.80
C THR A 31 12.81 -3.34 28.12
N PRO A 32 13.82 -4.09 28.61
CA PRO A 32 15.11 -4.16 27.94
C PRO A 32 15.02 -4.59 26.47
N GLU A 33 14.02 -5.41 26.12
CA GLU A 33 13.76 -5.83 24.74
C GLU A 33 13.36 -4.64 23.84
N ILE A 34 12.49 -3.76 24.33
CA ILE A 34 12.03 -2.56 23.62
C ILE A 34 13.20 -1.59 23.41
N GLU A 35 13.99 -1.33 24.45
CA GLU A 35 15.16 -0.44 24.36
C GLU A 35 16.22 -0.99 23.40
N GLN A 36 16.47 -2.31 23.45
CA GLN A 36 17.39 -2.98 22.53
C GLN A 36 16.89 -2.91 21.09
N ARG A 37 15.59 -3.13 20.86
CA ARG A 37 15.00 -3.04 19.51
C ARG A 37 15.11 -1.62 18.96
N LEU A 38 14.78 -0.60 19.75
CA LEU A 38 14.92 0.80 19.31
C LEU A 38 16.38 1.14 18.98
N SER A 39 17.31 0.77 19.85
CA SER A 39 18.74 1.02 19.64
C SER A 39 19.28 0.31 18.40
N TYR A 40 18.83 -0.93 18.15
CA TYR A 40 19.17 -1.68 16.94
C TYR A 40 18.63 -1.00 15.68
N GLU A 41 17.35 -0.61 15.65
CA GLU A 41 16.76 0.06 14.48
C GLU A 41 17.46 1.40 14.18
N LEU A 42 17.75 2.20 15.21
CA LEU A 42 18.50 3.46 15.05
C LEU A 42 19.91 3.25 14.48
N GLU A 43 20.62 2.22 14.94
CA GLU A 43 21.94 1.85 14.38
C GLU A 43 21.84 1.39 12.92
N VAL A 44 20.81 0.65 12.55
CA VAL A 44 20.57 0.26 11.15
C VAL A 44 20.28 1.49 10.28
N ILE A 45 19.43 2.42 10.75
CA ILE A 45 19.10 3.65 10.03
C ILE A 45 20.34 4.53 9.83
N LYS A 46 21.20 4.62 10.85
CA LYS A 46 22.46 5.36 10.79
C LYS A 46 23.43 4.74 9.77
N LYS A 47 23.59 3.42 9.77
CA LYS A 47 24.45 2.71 8.80
C LYS A 47 23.96 2.83 7.37
N THR A 48 22.64 2.88 7.17
CA THR A 48 22.01 3.05 5.85
C THR A 48 21.87 4.52 5.44
N GLN A 49 22.24 5.47 6.31
CA GLN A 49 22.21 6.91 6.07
C GLN A 49 20.80 7.46 5.73
N PHE A 50 19.75 6.81 6.24
CA PHE A 50 18.35 7.20 5.99
C PHE A 50 17.76 8.12 7.06
N ALA A 51 18.54 8.64 8.00
CA ALA A 51 18.01 9.51 9.07
C ALA A 51 17.21 10.72 8.54
N ASN A 52 17.71 11.39 7.49
CA ASN A 52 17.00 12.50 6.85
C ASN A 52 15.65 12.08 6.25
N TYR A 53 15.54 10.87 5.71
CA TYR A 53 14.28 10.37 5.15
C TYR A 53 13.21 10.21 6.23
N PHE A 54 13.57 9.59 7.37
CA PHE A 54 12.67 9.45 8.52
C PHE A 54 12.24 10.80 9.08
N LEU A 55 13.16 11.77 9.12
CA LEU A 55 12.88 13.12 9.59
C LEU A 55 11.94 13.90 8.65
N VAL A 56 12.07 13.73 7.33
CA VAL A 56 11.11 14.29 6.37
C VAL A 56 9.72 13.70 6.60
N VAL A 57 9.60 12.37 6.74
CA VAL A 57 8.32 11.71 7.02
C VAL A 57 7.73 12.20 8.35
N TRP A 58 8.54 12.26 9.41
CA TRP A 58 8.13 12.78 10.71
C TRP A 58 7.59 14.20 10.62
N ASP A 59 8.23 15.06 9.82
CA ASP A 59 7.79 16.43 9.63
C ASP A 59 6.43 16.52 8.92
N LEU A 60 6.23 15.71 7.88
CA LEU A 60 4.94 15.62 7.17
C LEU A 60 3.81 15.18 8.09
N ILE A 61 4.06 14.13 8.88
CA ILE A 61 3.08 13.63 9.84
C ILE A 61 2.83 14.63 10.96
N SER A 62 3.87 15.35 11.40
CA SER A 62 3.74 16.41 12.39
C SER A 62 2.87 17.56 11.88
N PHE A 63 2.99 17.92 10.61
CA PHE A 63 2.09 18.88 9.96
C PHE A 63 0.66 18.36 9.91
N ALA A 64 0.45 17.13 9.41
CA ALA A 64 -0.89 16.52 9.30
C ALA A 64 -1.60 16.50 10.66
N ARG A 65 -0.90 16.10 11.73
CA ARG A 65 -1.42 16.14 13.11
C ARG A 65 -1.82 17.54 13.56
N LYS A 66 -0.97 18.54 13.32
CA LYS A 66 -1.26 19.94 13.70
C LYS A 66 -2.48 20.51 12.96
N GLN A 67 -2.71 20.06 11.73
CA GLN A 67 -3.87 20.46 10.92
C GLN A 67 -5.09 19.53 11.10
N ASN A 68 -5.03 18.59 12.04
CA ASN A 68 -6.05 17.56 12.27
C ASN A 68 -6.43 16.79 10.98
N ILE A 69 -5.45 16.51 10.13
CA ILE A 69 -5.60 15.65 8.95
C ILE A 69 -5.37 14.21 9.41
N LEU A 70 -6.37 13.34 9.21
CA LEU A 70 -6.21 11.92 9.44
C LEU A 70 -5.25 11.32 8.42
N PHE A 71 -4.38 10.44 8.91
CA PHE A 71 -3.39 9.75 8.09
C PHE A 71 -3.26 8.30 8.52
N GLY A 72 -2.72 7.48 7.61
CA GLY A 72 -2.38 6.09 7.82
C GLY A 72 -1.02 5.76 7.20
N VAL A 73 -0.44 4.64 7.63
CA VAL A 73 0.81 4.12 7.07
C VAL A 73 0.58 2.69 6.63
N ARG A 74 1.08 2.34 5.44
CA ARG A 74 0.93 1.00 4.86
C ARG A 74 2.28 0.29 4.73
N GLY A 75 2.18 -0.97 4.33
CA GLY A 75 3.33 -1.78 3.98
C GLY A 75 4.17 -2.19 5.19
N SER A 76 5.46 -2.39 4.94
CA SER A 76 6.41 -2.87 5.93
C SER A 76 6.77 -1.81 6.99
N ALA A 77 6.52 -0.53 6.72
CA ALA A 77 6.79 0.58 7.64
C ALA A 77 6.15 0.38 9.04
N ALA A 78 4.99 -0.29 9.13
CA ALA A 78 4.36 -0.62 10.41
C ALA A 78 5.22 -1.53 11.33
N ALA A 79 6.27 -2.18 10.80
CA ALA A 79 7.16 -3.06 11.54
C ALA A 79 8.31 -2.34 12.28
N SER A 80 8.41 -1.02 12.18
CA SER A 80 9.47 -0.22 12.80
C SER A 80 9.03 0.42 14.11
N ILE A 81 9.78 0.16 15.18
CA ILE A 81 9.57 0.82 16.47
C ILE A 81 9.98 2.30 16.41
N VAL A 82 10.96 2.65 15.56
CA VAL A 82 11.34 4.05 15.31
C VAL A 82 10.15 4.84 14.76
N LEU A 83 9.45 4.32 13.74
CA LEU A 83 8.26 4.96 13.21
C LEU A 83 7.12 5.03 14.25
N HIS A 84 7.00 4.01 15.11
CA HIS A 84 6.03 4.03 16.20
C HIS A 84 6.34 5.12 17.24
N CYS A 85 7.60 5.25 17.66
CA CYS A 85 8.04 6.26 18.62
C CYS A 85 7.91 7.70 18.08
N LEU A 86 8.14 7.90 16.78
CA LEU A 86 7.85 9.17 16.10
C LEU A 86 6.34 9.42 15.96
N GLY A 87 5.53 8.40 16.23
CA GLY A 87 4.08 8.39 16.09
C GLY A 87 3.61 8.38 14.63
N ILE A 88 4.50 8.04 13.70
CA ILE A 88 4.16 7.87 12.28
C ILE A 88 3.22 6.66 12.12
N THR A 89 3.40 5.59 12.90
CA THR A 89 2.47 4.45 12.95
C THR A 89 1.82 4.32 14.33
N ALA A 90 0.53 3.99 14.35
CA ALA A 90 -0.19 3.65 15.58
C ALA A 90 -0.05 2.17 15.98
N VAL A 91 0.49 1.32 15.09
CA VAL A 91 0.66 -0.12 15.32
C VAL A 91 1.92 -0.36 16.14
N ASP A 92 1.81 -1.09 17.26
CA ASP A 92 2.95 -1.54 18.05
C ASP A 92 3.60 -2.77 17.39
N PRO A 93 4.85 -2.66 16.87
CA PRO A 93 5.52 -3.77 16.21
C PRO A 93 5.93 -4.89 17.17
N ILE A 94 6.13 -4.60 18.46
CA ILE A 94 6.52 -5.60 19.46
C ILE A 94 5.31 -6.45 19.84
N GLU A 95 4.18 -5.81 20.15
CA GLU A 95 2.92 -6.50 20.47
C GLU A 95 2.50 -7.47 19.35
N HIS A 96 2.58 -7.00 18.10
CA HIS A 96 2.21 -7.78 16.92
C HIS A 96 3.34 -8.63 16.34
N LYS A 97 4.51 -8.67 16.99
CA LYS A 97 5.69 -9.47 16.57
C LYS A 97 6.09 -9.23 15.12
N LEU A 98 6.09 -7.97 14.72
CA LEU A 98 6.48 -7.53 13.39
C LEU A 98 8.02 -7.49 13.27
N VAL A 99 8.50 -7.85 12.09
CA VAL A 99 9.92 -8.04 11.80
C VAL A 99 10.44 -6.82 11.05
N PHE A 100 11.35 -6.06 11.67
CA PHE A 100 11.88 -4.80 11.14
C PHE A 100 12.66 -5.00 9.84
N GLU A 101 13.34 -6.13 9.69
CA GLU A 101 14.14 -6.47 8.51
C GLU A 101 13.29 -6.64 7.25
N ARG A 102 11.96 -6.74 7.38
CA ARG A 102 11.03 -6.66 6.24
C ARG A 102 10.83 -5.25 5.72
N PHE A 103 11.12 -4.25 6.55
CA PHE A 103 11.06 -2.84 6.19
C PHE A 103 12.42 -2.32 5.74
N LEU A 104 13.45 -2.51 6.57
CA LEU A 104 14.80 -2.04 6.28
C LEU A 104 15.80 -3.14 6.64
N ASN A 105 16.58 -3.57 5.64
CA ASN A 105 17.57 -4.63 5.79
C ASN A 105 18.96 -4.11 5.39
N LEU A 106 19.97 -4.30 6.25
CA LEU A 106 21.34 -3.89 5.96
C LEU A 106 21.95 -4.59 4.74
N GLU A 107 21.53 -5.82 4.44
CA GLU A 107 22.04 -6.60 3.31
C GLU A 107 21.46 -6.14 1.97
N ARG A 108 20.34 -5.39 2.00
CA ARG A 108 19.69 -4.84 0.81
C ARG A 108 19.77 -3.32 0.89
N GLN A 109 20.66 -2.71 0.12
CA GLN A 109 20.73 -1.25 -0.02
C GLN A 109 19.58 -0.72 -0.91
N GLU A 110 18.36 -1.12 -0.61
CA GLU A 110 17.15 -0.60 -1.24
C GLU A 110 16.61 0.55 -0.37
N MET A 111 16.10 1.60 -1.02
CA MET A 111 15.49 2.72 -0.33
C MET A 111 14.20 2.23 0.35
N PRO A 112 14.01 2.49 1.66
CA PRO A 112 12.77 2.12 2.34
C PRO A 112 11.60 2.93 1.77
N ASP A 113 10.47 2.26 1.52
CA ASP A 113 9.24 2.87 1.02
C ASP A 113 8.25 3.03 2.18
N ILE A 114 7.95 4.28 2.56
CA ILE A 114 6.91 4.62 3.53
C ILE A 114 5.75 5.23 2.78
N ASP A 115 4.75 4.39 2.51
CA ASP A 115 3.49 4.81 1.89
C ASP A 115 2.61 5.51 2.91
N LEU A 116 2.25 6.77 2.63
CA LEU A 116 1.43 7.60 3.50
C LEU A 116 0.04 7.76 2.90
N ASP A 117 -0.98 7.37 3.66
CA ASP A 117 -2.37 7.63 3.33
C ASP A 117 -2.85 8.89 4.06
N PHE A 118 -3.62 9.74 3.38
CA PHE A 118 -4.26 10.92 3.93
C PHE A 118 -5.75 10.94 3.56
N GLU A 119 -6.54 11.78 4.20
CA GLU A 119 -7.89 12.12 3.73
C GLU A 119 -7.84 12.56 2.25
N ASP A 120 -8.70 11.98 1.42
CA ASP A 120 -8.67 12.20 -0.03
C ASP A 120 -8.95 13.66 -0.43
N ASP A 121 -9.82 14.34 0.32
CA ASP A 121 -10.19 15.74 0.13
C ASP A 121 -9.20 16.73 0.77
N ARG A 122 -8.23 16.26 1.58
CA ARG A 122 -7.21 17.09 2.25
C ARG A 122 -5.76 16.73 1.90
N ARG A 123 -5.54 15.71 1.08
CA ARG A 123 -4.22 15.31 0.55
C ARG A 123 -3.44 16.49 -0.05
N ASP A 124 -4.11 17.34 -0.82
CA ASP A 124 -3.48 18.46 -1.51
C ASP A 124 -2.95 19.53 -0.54
N GLU A 125 -3.52 19.64 0.69
CA GLU A 125 -2.97 20.50 1.74
C GLU A 125 -1.56 20.06 2.16
N VAL A 126 -1.35 18.74 2.26
CA VAL A 126 -0.05 18.15 2.61
C VAL A 126 0.95 18.39 1.48
N ILE A 127 0.57 18.16 0.22
CA ILE A 127 1.43 18.44 -0.95
C ILE A 127 1.83 19.91 -0.98
N ALA A 128 0.86 20.81 -0.77
CA ALA A 128 1.11 22.24 -0.75
C ALA A 128 2.05 22.64 0.41
N TYR A 129 1.94 21.98 1.58
CA TYR A 129 2.89 22.14 2.68
C TYR A 129 4.31 21.71 2.29
N VAL A 130 4.48 20.52 1.70
CA VAL A 130 5.78 20.02 1.24
C VAL A 130 6.42 20.99 0.26
N SER A 131 5.63 21.44 -0.73
CA SER A 131 6.09 22.36 -1.76
C SER A 131 6.52 23.72 -1.19
N ARG A 132 5.77 24.28 -0.23
CA ARG A 132 6.17 25.51 0.47
C ARG A 132 7.40 25.34 1.35
N LYS A 133 7.56 24.18 1.98
CA LYS A 133 8.64 23.92 2.94
C LYS A 133 9.97 23.62 2.27
N TYR A 134 9.98 22.75 1.27
CA TYR A 134 11.21 22.31 0.60
C TYR A 134 11.52 23.10 -0.68
N GLY A 135 10.59 23.92 -1.15
CA GLY A 135 10.73 24.73 -2.36
C GLY A 135 9.94 24.18 -3.54
N HIS A 136 9.31 25.08 -4.31
CA HIS A 136 8.46 24.73 -5.44
C HIS A 136 9.24 24.07 -6.60
N ASP A 137 10.54 24.32 -6.71
CA ASP A 137 11.45 23.72 -7.69
C ASP A 137 12.14 22.44 -7.20
N HIS A 138 11.94 22.06 -5.94
CA HIS A 138 12.46 20.83 -5.33
C HIS A 138 11.40 19.73 -5.17
N VAL A 139 10.12 20.07 -5.36
CA VAL A 139 8.99 19.17 -5.16
C VAL A 139 8.13 19.13 -6.41
N ALA A 140 7.87 17.94 -6.96
CA ALA A 140 6.97 17.77 -8.08
C ALA A 140 6.09 16.54 -7.90
N GLN A 141 4.90 16.56 -8.49
CA GLN A 141 4.13 15.34 -8.67
C GLN A 141 4.76 14.49 -9.77
N ILE A 142 4.55 13.18 -9.75
CA ILE A 142 5.07 12.27 -10.76
C ILE A 142 4.03 12.11 -11.88
N ILE A 143 4.47 12.07 -13.15
CA ILE A 143 3.59 11.79 -14.28
C ILE A 143 3.19 10.31 -14.32
N THR A 144 2.02 10.03 -14.84
CA THR A 144 1.62 8.71 -15.29
C THR A 144 1.09 8.79 -16.72
N PHE A 145 1.31 7.74 -17.50
CA PHE A 145 0.83 7.66 -18.87
C PHE A 145 -0.33 6.68 -18.95
N GLY A 146 -1.51 7.18 -19.30
CA GLY A 146 -2.64 6.32 -19.60
C GLY A 146 -2.42 5.63 -20.94
N THR A 147 -2.26 4.31 -20.94
CA THR A 147 -2.08 3.50 -22.15
C THR A 147 -3.40 2.98 -22.70
N LEU A 148 -3.42 2.60 -23.97
CA LEU A 148 -4.56 1.93 -24.60
C LEU A 148 -4.63 0.46 -24.17
N GLY A 149 -5.46 0.13 -23.20
CA GLY A 149 -5.81 -1.26 -22.91
C GLY A 149 -6.65 -1.89 -24.04
N ALA A 150 -6.70 -3.23 -24.11
CA ALA A 150 -7.34 -4.00 -25.17
C ALA A 150 -8.71 -3.46 -25.64
N LYS A 151 -9.64 -3.22 -24.70
CA LYS A 151 -10.99 -2.70 -25.02
C LYS A 151 -10.96 -1.27 -25.57
N ALA A 152 -10.06 -0.43 -25.05
CA ALA A 152 -9.92 0.95 -25.49
C ALA A 152 -9.29 1.02 -26.90
N ALA A 153 -8.30 0.16 -27.17
CA ALA A 153 -7.68 0.02 -28.49
C ALA A 153 -8.73 -0.36 -29.54
N LEU A 154 -9.56 -1.38 -29.29
CA LEU A 154 -10.65 -1.77 -30.19
C LEU A 154 -11.62 -0.61 -30.46
N ARG A 155 -12.05 0.10 -29.40
CA ARG A 155 -13.00 1.21 -29.54
C ARG A 155 -12.44 2.40 -30.33
N ASP A 156 -11.18 2.74 -30.11
CA ASP A 156 -10.54 3.87 -30.80
C ASP A 156 -10.21 3.53 -32.25
N VAL A 157 -9.72 2.33 -32.54
CA VAL A 157 -9.49 1.87 -33.92
C VAL A 157 -10.80 1.73 -34.67
N GLY A 158 -11.84 1.14 -34.07
CA GLY A 158 -13.15 1.02 -34.70
C GLY A 158 -13.74 2.39 -35.07
N ARG A 159 -13.55 3.40 -34.20
CA ARG A 159 -13.92 4.79 -34.52
C ARG A 159 -13.13 5.35 -35.70
N ALA A 160 -11.82 5.09 -35.76
CA ALA A 160 -10.97 5.54 -36.87
C ALA A 160 -11.32 4.87 -38.20
N LEU A 161 -11.75 3.60 -38.17
CA LEU A 161 -12.22 2.83 -39.32
C LEU A 161 -13.65 3.20 -39.75
N GLY A 162 -14.33 4.08 -39.03
CA GLY A 162 -15.72 4.49 -39.32
C GLY A 162 -16.76 3.39 -39.01
N MET A 163 -16.43 2.42 -38.16
CA MET A 163 -17.34 1.35 -37.78
C MET A 163 -18.44 1.86 -36.83
N PRO A 164 -19.67 1.30 -36.89
CA PRO A 164 -20.70 1.60 -35.91
C PRO A 164 -20.26 1.23 -34.48
N TYR A 165 -20.55 2.11 -33.52
CA TYR A 165 -20.16 1.89 -32.12
C TYR A 165 -20.72 0.58 -31.54
N SER A 166 -21.95 0.19 -31.92
CA SER A 166 -22.58 -1.06 -31.49
C SER A 166 -21.76 -2.29 -31.85
N ASP A 167 -21.17 -2.30 -33.05
CA ASP A 167 -20.46 -3.44 -33.59
C ASP A 167 -19.11 -3.60 -32.91
N VAL A 168 -18.44 -2.47 -32.68
CA VAL A 168 -17.17 -2.42 -31.95
C VAL A 168 -17.37 -2.74 -30.47
N ASP A 169 -18.43 -2.24 -29.84
CA ASP A 169 -18.72 -2.52 -28.43
C ASP A 169 -19.08 -3.99 -28.20
N ARG A 170 -19.77 -4.64 -29.15
CA ARG A 170 -20.02 -6.08 -29.13
C ARG A 170 -18.72 -6.87 -29.03
N VAL A 171 -17.72 -6.55 -29.88
CA VAL A 171 -16.40 -7.20 -29.84
C VAL A 171 -15.65 -6.86 -28.55
N ALA A 172 -15.66 -5.58 -28.13
CA ALA A 172 -14.96 -5.15 -26.91
C ALA A 172 -15.52 -5.80 -25.63
N ARG A 173 -16.80 -6.20 -25.60
CA ARG A 173 -17.39 -6.93 -24.47
C ARG A 173 -16.90 -8.37 -24.35
N LEU A 174 -16.50 -8.99 -25.45
CA LEU A 174 -15.95 -10.35 -25.46
C LEU A 174 -14.54 -10.41 -24.86
N VAL A 175 -13.82 -9.29 -24.81
CA VAL A 175 -12.54 -9.22 -24.11
C VAL A 175 -12.78 -9.44 -22.61
N PRO A 176 -12.20 -10.49 -21.99
CA PRO A 176 -12.41 -10.76 -20.57
C PRO A 176 -11.90 -9.62 -19.68
N PHE A 177 -12.51 -9.46 -18.51
CA PHE A 177 -12.03 -8.51 -17.52
C PHE A 177 -10.97 -9.20 -16.65
N SER A 178 -9.70 -8.90 -16.90
CA SER A 178 -8.60 -9.30 -16.03
C SER A 178 -7.50 -8.22 -16.00
N PRO A 179 -6.74 -8.13 -14.90
CA PRO A 179 -5.57 -7.26 -14.84
C PRO A 179 -4.58 -7.60 -15.96
N ASN A 180 -4.04 -6.56 -16.62
CA ASN A 180 -3.07 -6.70 -17.71
C ASN A 180 -3.57 -7.59 -18.88
N MET A 181 -4.88 -7.55 -19.17
CA MET A 181 -5.47 -8.22 -20.33
C MET A 181 -4.97 -7.57 -21.64
N THR A 182 -4.49 -8.40 -22.56
CA THR A 182 -4.09 -8.01 -23.92
C THR A 182 -5.04 -8.62 -24.94
N LEU A 183 -5.07 -8.08 -26.16
CA LEU A 183 -5.87 -8.64 -27.25
C LEU A 183 -5.44 -10.06 -27.63
N GLU A 184 -4.14 -10.34 -27.58
CA GLU A 184 -3.60 -11.68 -27.81
C GLU A 184 -4.11 -12.69 -26.79
N ARG A 185 -4.00 -12.37 -25.49
CA ARG A 185 -4.54 -13.22 -24.43
C ARG A 185 -6.06 -13.36 -24.50
N ALA A 186 -6.77 -12.29 -24.88
CA ALA A 186 -8.21 -12.33 -25.02
C ALA A 186 -8.67 -13.31 -26.13
N LEU A 187 -7.92 -13.41 -27.23
CA LEU A 187 -8.17 -14.38 -28.31
C LEU A 187 -7.89 -15.83 -27.87
N GLU A 188 -6.95 -16.03 -26.96
CA GLU A 188 -6.67 -17.36 -26.39
C GLU A 188 -7.72 -17.78 -25.36
N GLU A 189 -8.13 -16.85 -24.50
CA GLU A 189 -9.04 -17.11 -23.36
C GLU A 189 -10.53 -17.15 -23.78
N ASN A 190 -10.93 -16.43 -24.83
CA ASN A 190 -12.31 -16.37 -25.30
C ASN A 190 -12.48 -16.99 -26.69
N GLY A 191 -13.08 -18.19 -26.73
CA GLY A 191 -13.34 -18.92 -27.97
C GLY A 191 -14.31 -18.21 -28.94
N GLU A 192 -15.27 -17.43 -28.43
CA GLU A 192 -16.19 -16.64 -29.25
C GLU A 192 -15.46 -15.49 -29.95
N LEU A 193 -14.61 -14.76 -29.21
CA LEU A 193 -13.76 -13.70 -29.77
C LEU A 193 -12.85 -14.26 -30.87
N ARG A 194 -12.27 -15.43 -30.63
CA ARG A 194 -11.43 -16.13 -31.61
C ARG A 194 -12.20 -16.55 -32.86
N ALA A 195 -13.42 -17.06 -32.70
CA ALA A 195 -14.26 -17.47 -33.83
C ALA A 195 -14.59 -16.27 -34.73
N ILE A 196 -15.13 -15.18 -34.16
CA ILE A 196 -15.48 -13.98 -34.96
C ILE A 196 -14.25 -13.32 -35.60
N TYR A 197 -13.08 -13.43 -34.98
CA TYR A 197 -11.82 -12.95 -35.54
C TYR A 197 -11.38 -13.73 -36.80
N HIS A 198 -11.69 -15.03 -36.90
CA HIS A 198 -11.37 -15.85 -38.06
C HIS A 198 -12.47 -15.85 -39.13
N GLU A 199 -13.72 -15.63 -38.75
CA GLU A 199 -14.88 -15.70 -39.65
C GLU A 199 -15.23 -14.37 -40.31
N ASP A 200 -15.05 -13.24 -39.62
CA ASP A 200 -15.43 -11.92 -40.11
C ASP A 200 -14.18 -11.09 -40.47
N ALA A 201 -13.99 -10.83 -41.76
CA ALA A 201 -12.85 -10.07 -42.27
C ALA A 201 -12.79 -8.62 -41.74
N ILE A 202 -13.93 -8.01 -41.44
CA ILE A 202 -13.99 -6.65 -40.87
C ILE A 202 -13.48 -6.68 -39.43
N ILE A 203 -13.92 -7.66 -38.64
CA ILE A 203 -13.47 -7.83 -37.26
C ILE A 203 -12.01 -8.26 -37.20
N HIS A 204 -11.56 -9.11 -38.11
CA HIS A 204 -10.15 -9.47 -38.27
C HIS A 204 -9.27 -8.22 -38.41
N ASN A 205 -9.60 -7.35 -39.36
CA ASN A 205 -8.88 -6.10 -39.58
C ASN A 205 -8.96 -5.16 -38.36
N LEU A 206 -10.13 -5.05 -37.71
CA LEU A 206 -10.28 -4.26 -36.48
C LEU A 206 -9.32 -4.72 -35.39
N VAL A 207 -9.27 -6.03 -35.11
CA VAL A 207 -8.44 -6.62 -34.06
C VAL A 207 -6.96 -6.47 -34.39
N ASP A 208 -6.54 -6.73 -35.62
CA ASP A 208 -5.13 -6.59 -36.03
C ASP A 208 -4.63 -5.15 -35.93
N GLN A 209 -5.42 -4.19 -36.40
CA GLN A 209 -5.09 -2.77 -36.25
C GLN A 209 -5.08 -2.35 -34.77
N ALA A 210 -6.02 -2.88 -33.96
CA ALA A 210 -6.05 -2.63 -32.52
C ALA A 210 -4.84 -3.21 -31.78
N ARG A 211 -4.34 -4.40 -32.18
CA ARG A 211 -3.09 -4.98 -31.64
C ARG A 211 -1.88 -4.08 -31.91
N GLY A 212 -1.86 -3.42 -33.07
CA GLY A 212 -0.78 -2.48 -33.42
C GLY A 212 -0.72 -1.21 -32.55
N VAL A 213 -1.83 -0.84 -31.89
CA VAL A 213 -1.90 0.36 -31.04
C VAL A 213 -2.13 0.07 -29.56
N GLU A 214 -2.35 -1.20 -29.20
CA GLU A 214 -2.45 -1.64 -27.82
C GLU A 214 -1.16 -1.29 -27.05
N GLY A 215 -1.31 -0.79 -25.82
CA GLY A 215 -0.20 -0.42 -24.96
C GLY A 215 0.44 0.94 -25.28
N ILE A 216 0.11 1.58 -26.40
CA ILE A 216 0.62 2.93 -26.71
C ILE A 216 0.09 3.95 -25.70
N ALA A 217 0.96 4.86 -25.26
CA ALA A 217 0.60 5.99 -24.40
C ALA A 217 -0.37 6.94 -25.13
N ARG A 218 -1.53 7.18 -24.51
CA ARG A 218 -2.60 8.03 -25.08
C ARG A 218 -2.57 9.45 -24.54
N HIS A 219 -2.34 9.60 -23.24
CA HIS A 219 -2.34 10.90 -22.57
C HIS A 219 -1.45 10.86 -21.34
N ALA A 220 -0.90 12.04 -21.01
CA ALA A 220 -0.27 12.30 -19.73
C ALA A 220 -1.32 12.63 -18.68
N SER A 221 -1.18 12.07 -17.49
CA SER A 221 -1.94 12.42 -16.29
C SER A 221 -0.99 12.54 -15.11
N THR A 222 -1.48 13.09 -14.01
CA THR A 222 -0.76 13.10 -12.74
C THR A 222 -0.94 11.76 -12.03
N HIS A 223 0.14 11.21 -11.49
CA HIS A 223 0.08 10.03 -10.66
C HIS A 223 -0.76 10.32 -9.43
N ALA A 224 -1.63 9.39 -9.05
CA ALA A 224 -2.56 9.57 -7.94
C ALA A 224 -1.88 9.68 -6.55
N ALA A 225 -0.57 9.48 -6.48
CA ALA A 225 0.15 9.21 -5.23
C ALA A 225 1.57 9.79 -5.22
N GLY A 226 2.35 9.50 -6.27
CA GLY A 226 3.77 9.81 -6.32
C GLY A 226 4.08 11.30 -6.30
N VAL A 227 4.89 11.67 -5.32
CA VAL A 227 5.55 12.98 -5.19
C VAL A 227 7.05 12.71 -5.12
N VAL A 228 7.83 13.49 -5.87
CA VAL A 228 9.29 13.47 -5.82
C VAL A 228 9.79 14.68 -5.05
N ILE A 229 10.77 14.47 -4.16
CA ILE A 229 11.39 15.53 -3.36
C ILE A 229 12.91 15.44 -3.49
N SER A 230 13.55 16.50 -3.96
CA SER A 230 15.00 16.54 -4.16
C SER A 230 15.71 17.52 -3.23
N ARG A 231 17.02 17.33 -3.04
CA ARG A 231 17.88 18.29 -2.31
C ARG A 231 18.23 19.50 -3.17
N GLU A 232 18.55 19.29 -4.45
CA GLU A 232 18.81 20.36 -5.42
C GLU A 232 17.61 20.52 -6.35
N PRO A 233 17.48 21.63 -7.11
CA PRO A 233 16.34 21.84 -8.01
C PRO A 233 16.11 20.65 -8.96
N LEU A 234 14.86 20.20 -9.06
CA LEU A 234 14.48 19.01 -9.84
C LEU A 234 14.86 19.13 -11.31
N THR A 235 14.87 20.35 -11.85
CA THR A 235 15.25 20.64 -13.25
C THR A 235 16.68 20.24 -13.61
N ARG A 236 17.55 19.98 -12.61
CA ARG A 236 18.89 19.42 -12.84
C ARG A 236 18.89 17.93 -13.16
N TYR A 237 17.82 17.23 -12.80
CA TYR A 237 17.70 15.77 -12.91
C TYR A 237 16.60 15.36 -13.88
N VAL A 238 15.45 16.04 -13.84
CA VAL A 238 14.24 15.65 -14.57
C VAL A 238 13.55 16.87 -15.18
N PRO A 239 13.06 16.79 -16.43
CA PRO A 239 12.26 17.85 -17.02
C PRO A 239 10.89 17.95 -16.31
N LEU A 240 10.41 19.18 -16.14
CA LEU A 240 9.16 19.49 -15.47
C LEU A 240 8.12 20.05 -16.45
N GLN A 241 6.85 19.82 -16.17
CA GLN A 241 5.72 20.49 -16.82
C GLN A 241 4.70 20.98 -15.79
N ARG A 242 3.84 21.93 -16.20
CA ARG A 242 2.74 22.39 -15.36
C ARG A 242 1.60 21.36 -15.37
N VAL A 243 0.93 21.19 -14.25
CA VAL A 243 -0.25 20.31 -14.16
C VAL A 243 -1.42 20.95 -14.90
N SER A 244 -2.08 20.21 -15.81
CA SER A 244 -3.16 20.73 -16.66
C SER A 244 -4.49 20.99 -15.95
N LYS A 245 -4.70 20.44 -14.74
CA LYS A 245 -5.92 20.62 -13.92
C LYS A 245 -5.56 20.77 -12.44
N GLY A 246 -5.88 21.92 -11.85
CA GLY A 246 -5.73 22.17 -10.42
C GLY A 246 -6.14 23.60 -10.07
N SER A 247 -7.01 23.75 -9.07
CA SER A 247 -7.44 25.03 -8.52
C SER A 247 -6.29 25.66 -7.72
N GLY A 248 -5.54 26.55 -8.37
CA GLY A 248 -4.71 27.54 -7.70
C GLY A 248 -3.50 27.00 -6.94
N GLN A 249 -2.43 26.66 -7.66
CA GLN A 249 -1.04 26.98 -7.34
C GLN A 249 -0.13 26.45 -8.45
N GLU A 250 1.10 26.96 -8.54
CA GLU A 250 2.15 26.59 -9.51
C GLU A 250 2.66 25.16 -9.29
N GLN A 251 1.77 24.17 -9.23
CA GLN A 251 2.16 22.78 -9.08
C GLN A 251 2.81 22.28 -10.37
N VAL A 252 4.00 21.73 -10.20
CA VAL A 252 4.80 21.13 -11.27
C VAL A 252 4.75 19.62 -11.19
N MET A 253 4.94 19.00 -12.35
CA MET A 253 4.96 17.56 -12.53
C MET A 253 6.23 17.14 -13.26
N ALA A 254 6.95 16.16 -12.73
CA ALA A 254 8.09 15.54 -13.39
C ALA A 254 7.60 14.74 -14.60
N GLN A 255 8.30 14.85 -15.74
CA GLN A 255 7.92 14.17 -16.98
C GLN A 255 8.43 12.71 -17.08
N PHE A 256 9.19 12.25 -16.09
CA PHE A 256 9.64 10.85 -15.99
C PHE A 256 8.69 10.04 -15.11
N THR A 257 8.48 8.78 -15.46
CA THR A 257 7.61 7.89 -14.67
C THR A 257 8.23 7.59 -13.30
N MET A 258 7.43 6.98 -12.44
CA MET A 258 7.86 6.61 -11.09
C MET A 258 9.09 5.69 -11.10
N GLU A 259 9.13 4.75 -12.04
CA GLU A 259 10.24 3.81 -12.21
C GLU A 259 11.51 4.53 -12.66
N ASP A 260 11.40 5.44 -13.63
CA ASP A 260 12.53 6.23 -14.14
C ASP A 260 13.10 7.17 -13.07
N ILE A 261 12.23 7.81 -12.28
CA ILE A 261 12.63 8.66 -11.15
C ILE A 261 13.39 7.85 -10.10
N ALA A 262 12.91 6.64 -9.79
CA ALA A 262 13.59 5.75 -8.85
C ALA A 262 14.96 5.30 -9.37
N GLN A 263 15.10 5.02 -10.66
CA GLN A 263 16.39 4.66 -11.28
C GLN A 263 17.42 5.80 -11.24
N ILE A 264 16.96 7.05 -11.30
CA ILE A 264 17.81 8.24 -11.16
C ILE A 264 18.26 8.44 -9.69
N GLY A 265 17.63 7.73 -8.74
CA GLY A 265 17.96 7.80 -7.32
C GLY A 265 17.32 8.98 -6.60
N LEU A 266 16.29 9.60 -7.18
CA LEU A 266 15.50 10.62 -6.51
C LEU A 266 14.56 10.00 -5.49
N LEU A 267 14.38 10.70 -4.37
CA LEU A 267 13.46 10.27 -3.33
C LEU A 267 12.01 10.40 -3.81
N LYS A 268 11.34 9.25 -3.93
CA LYS A 268 9.89 9.17 -4.14
C LYS A 268 9.16 9.00 -2.82
N MET A 269 7.99 9.61 -2.72
CA MET A 269 7.05 9.39 -1.61
C MET A 269 5.65 9.28 -2.17
N ASP A 270 4.91 8.30 -1.69
CA ASP A 270 3.54 8.05 -2.12
C ASP A 270 2.58 8.68 -1.10
N PHE A 271 1.89 9.75 -1.53
CA PHE A 271 0.82 10.39 -0.77
C PHE A 271 -0.51 9.97 -1.37
N LEU A 272 -1.16 8.97 -0.78
CA LEU A 272 -2.44 8.48 -1.29
C LEU A 272 -3.60 9.20 -0.61
N GLY A 273 -4.62 9.53 -1.41
CA GLY A 273 -5.93 9.90 -0.88
C GLY A 273 -6.74 8.64 -0.60
N LEU A 274 -7.07 8.39 0.66
CA LEU A 274 -7.90 7.27 1.07
C LEU A 274 -9.26 7.77 1.56
N THR A 275 -10.30 7.55 0.77
CA THR A 275 -11.68 7.97 1.07
C THR A 275 -12.18 7.47 2.43
N ASN A 276 -11.67 6.34 2.93
CA ASN A 276 -12.05 5.84 4.25
C ASN A 276 -11.58 6.73 5.40
N LEU A 277 -10.41 7.38 5.26
CA LEU A 277 -9.96 8.36 6.25
C LEU A 277 -10.90 9.58 6.26
N THR A 278 -11.32 10.03 5.08
CA THR A 278 -12.31 11.10 4.93
C THR A 278 -13.66 10.74 5.55
N ILE A 279 -14.14 9.50 5.32
CA ILE A 279 -15.38 8.99 5.93
C ILE A 279 -15.25 8.97 7.46
N LEU A 280 -14.12 8.49 8.00
CA LEU A 280 -13.88 8.46 9.44
C LEU A 280 -13.83 9.87 10.04
N SER A 281 -13.16 10.80 9.37
CA SER A 281 -13.08 12.21 9.77
C SER A 281 -14.48 12.83 9.88
N LYS A 282 -15.29 12.69 8.83
CA LYS A 282 -16.69 13.17 8.81
C LYS A 282 -17.57 12.47 9.84
N ALA A 283 -17.39 11.16 10.05
CA ALA A 283 -18.13 10.42 11.07
C ALA A 283 -17.84 10.96 12.48
N LYS A 284 -16.57 11.23 12.81
CA LYS A 284 -16.19 11.85 14.09
C LYS A 284 -16.84 13.22 14.27
N GLU A 285 -16.79 14.07 13.24
CA GLU A 285 -17.38 15.40 13.26
C GLU A 285 -18.88 15.33 13.54
N ILE A 286 -19.60 14.46 12.83
CA ILE A 286 -21.05 14.27 13.00
C ILE A 286 -21.38 13.74 14.41
N ILE A 287 -20.60 12.81 14.94
CA ILE A 287 -20.81 12.27 16.29
C ILE A 287 -20.60 13.37 17.34
N TYR A 288 -19.56 14.20 17.18
CA TYR A 288 -19.32 15.33 18.07
C TYR A 288 -20.45 16.36 17.99
N GLN A 289 -20.90 16.74 16.79
CA GLN A 289 -21.98 17.71 16.60
C GLN A 289 -23.32 17.24 17.21
N ASN A 290 -23.63 15.94 17.08
CA ASN A 290 -24.91 15.40 17.53
C ASN A 290 -24.92 14.98 19.01
N HIS A 291 -23.78 14.57 19.56
CA HIS A 291 -23.71 13.95 20.88
C HIS A 291 -22.70 14.62 21.84
N GLY A 292 -21.89 15.57 21.36
CA GLY A 292 -20.82 16.18 22.15
C GLY A 292 -19.69 15.20 22.51
N ILE A 293 -19.63 14.04 21.85
CA ILE A 293 -18.65 12.99 22.13
C ILE A 293 -17.48 13.14 21.16
N GLU A 294 -16.28 13.35 21.70
CA GLU A 294 -15.04 13.34 20.94
C GLU A 294 -14.46 11.92 20.89
N ILE A 295 -14.20 11.40 19.69
CA ILE A 295 -13.63 10.07 19.48
C ILE A 295 -12.15 10.18 19.15
N ASP A 296 -11.29 9.58 19.98
CA ASP A 296 -9.89 9.35 19.65
C ASP A 296 -9.72 7.96 19.01
N LEU A 297 -9.44 7.94 17.70
CA LEU A 297 -9.25 6.70 16.93
C LEU A 297 -8.05 5.87 17.41
N ARG A 298 -7.06 6.49 18.06
CA ARG A 298 -5.85 5.78 18.52
C ARG A 298 -6.07 4.98 19.80
N HIS A 299 -7.13 5.29 20.54
CA HIS A 299 -7.42 4.68 21.84
C HIS A 299 -8.73 3.87 21.81
N ILE A 300 -9.21 3.48 20.63
CA ILE A 300 -10.36 2.59 20.52
C ILE A 300 -9.97 1.18 21.01
N PRO A 301 -10.75 0.57 21.92
CA PRO A 301 -10.52 -0.79 22.37
C PRO A 301 -10.56 -1.80 21.21
N MET A 302 -9.59 -2.72 21.17
CA MET A 302 -9.46 -3.73 20.11
C MET A 302 -10.29 -5.00 20.35
N ASP A 303 -11.01 -5.07 21.48
CA ASP A 303 -11.78 -6.21 21.97
C ASP A 303 -13.29 -5.92 22.13
N ASP A 304 -13.80 -4.87 21.45
CA ASP A 304 -15.21 -4.49 21.56
C ASP A 304 -16.18 -5.57 21.04
N ALA A 305 -16.94 -6.16 21.96
CA ALA A 305 -17.85 -7.27 21.68
C ALA A 305 -18.94 -6.92 20.65
N LYS A 306 -19.42 -5.67 20.62
CA LYS A 306 -20.45 -5.24 19.67
C LYS A 306 -19.91 -5.18 18.25
N THR A 307 -18.68 -4.71 18.09
CA THR A 307 -17.96 -4.68 16.81
C THR A 307 -17.79 -6.11 16.27
N PHE A 308 -17.31 -7.05 17.09
CA PHE A 308 -17.17 -8.45 16.65
C PHE A 308 -18.51 -9.14 16.37
N ALA A 309 -19.58 -8.79 17.09
CA ALA A 309 -20.93 -9.29 16.81
C ALA A 309 -21.44 -8.82 15.44
N LEU A 310 -21.23 -7.54 15.09
CA LEU A 310 -21.56 -6.99 13.77
C LEU A 310 -20.77 -7.67 12.65
N LEU A 311 -19.46 -7.84 12.83
CA LEU A 311 -18.61 -8.54 11.86
C LEU A 311 -19.07 -10.00 11.67
N SER A 312 -19.41 -10.68 12.77
CA SER A 312 -19.88 -12.07 12.77
C SER A 312 -21.26 -12.25 12.12
N SER A 313 -22.10 -11.22 12.05
CA SER A 313 -23.38 -11.30 11.34
C SER A 313 -23.23 -11.21 9.81
N GLY A 314 -22.09 -10.70 9.33
CA GLY A 314 -21.82 -10.44 7.91
C GLY A 314 -22.40 -9.11 7.41
N GLU A 315 -22.83 -8.23 8.32
CA GLU A 315 -23.32 -6.87 8.05
C GLU A 315 -22.15 -5.88 7.80
N THR A 316 -21.22 -6.25 6.92
CA THR A 316 -19.99 -5.49 6.66
C THR A 316 -20.10 -4.55 5.46
N ALA A 317 -21.30 -4.09 5.13
CA ALA A 317 -21.47 -3.06 4.10
C ALA A 317 -20.87 -1.73 4.59
N GLY A 318 -19.98 -1.11 3.80
CA GLY A 318 -19.23 0.08 4.22
C GLY A 318 -18.13 -0.18 5.27
N VAL A 319 -17.78 -1.45 5.54
CA VAL A 319 -16.65 -1.80 6.41
C VAL A 319 -15.43 -2.08 5.53
N PHE A 320 -14.43 -1.21 5.63
CA PHE A 320 -13.22 -1.25 4.81
C PHE A 320 -12.58 -2.66 4.74
N GLN A 321 -12.19 -3.06 3.53
CA GLN A 321 -11.62 -4.37 3.16
C GLN A 321 -12.56 -5.58 3.30
N LEU A 322 -13.74 -5.43 3.92
CA LEU A 322 -14.63 -6.54 4.26
C LEU A 322 -15.97 -6.53 3.51
N GLU A 323 -16.10 -5.70 2.47
CA GLU A 323 -17.37 -5.50 1.74
C GLU A 323 -17.65 -6.53 0.65
N GLY A 324 -16.60 -7.15 0.09
CA GLY A 324 -16.73 -8.06 -1.05
C GLY A 324 -17.57 -9.30 -0.72
N ALA A 325 -18.48 -9.71 -1.62
CA ALA A 325 -19.46 -10.76 -1.34
C ALA A 325 -18.85 -12.07 -0.76
N GLY A 326 -17.73 -12.54 -1.31
CA GLY A 326 -17.05 -13.72 -0.77
C GLY A 326 -16.38 -13.48 0.58
N MET A 327 -15.85 -12.28 0.81
CA MET A 327 -15.30 -11.87 2.11
C MET A 327 -16.39 -11.82 3.20
N ARG A 328 -17.56 -11.27 2.86
CA ARG A 328 -18.74 -11.23 3.75
C ARG A 328 -19.21 -12.62 4.16
N ARG A 329 -19.21 -13.56 3.21
CA ARG A 329 -19.52 -14.96 3.51
C ARG A 329 -18.49 -15.56 4.45
N TYR A 330 -17.21 -15.33 4.17
CA TYR A 330 -16.13 -15.92 4.95
C TYR A 330 -16.09 -15.40 6.39
N ILE A 331 -16.22 -14.09 6.61
CA ILE A 331 -16.21 -13.51 7.96
C ILE A 331 -17.39 -14.02 8.82
N LYS A 332 -18.55 -14.26 8.18
CA LYS A 332 -19.73 -14.84 8.82
C LYS A 332 -19.52 -16.31 9.23
N GLU A 333 -18.77 -17.07 8.43
CA GLU A 333 -18.41 -18.44 8.75
C GLU A 333 -17.33 -18.49 9.85
N LEU A 334 -16.34 -17.59 9.80
CA LEU A 334 -15.25 -17.53 10.76
C LEU A 334 -15.69 -17.09 12.16
N LYS A 335 -16.60 -16.09 12.24
CA LYS A 335 -17.04 -15.43 13.48
C LYS A 335 -15.85 -14.90 14.30
N PRO A 336 -15.16 -13.85 13.81
CA PRO A 336 -13.96 -13.33 14.47
C PRO A 336 -14.28 -12.89 15.91
N THR A 337 -13.38 -13.20 16.82
CA THR A 337 -13.48 -12.81 18.25
C THR A 337 -12.30 -11.97 18.73
N ALA A 338 -11.26 -11.83 17.89
CA ALA A 338 -10.13 -10.97 18.14
C ALA A 338 -9.67 -10.27 16.86
N PHE A 339 -8.95 -9.15 16.99
CA PHE A 339 -8.40 -8.40 15.87
C PHE A 339 -7.48 -9.27 14.97
N SER A 340 -6.74 -10.20 15.57
CA SER A 340 -5.89 -11.16 14.85
C SER A 340 -6.66 -12.01 13.84
N ASP A 341 -7.94 -12.30 14.10
CA ASP A 341 -8.79 -13.04 13.17
C ASP A 341 -9.07 -12.22 11.91
N ILE A 342 -9.32 -10.91 12.07
CA ILE A 342 -9.54 -9.98 10.96
C ILE A 342 -8.27 -9.87 10.10
N ALA A 343 -7.11 -9.73 10.74
CA ALA A 343 -5.83 -9.69 10.05
C ALA A 343 -5.57 -10.98 9.26
N ALA A 344 -5.90 -12.15 9.83
CA ALA A 344 -5.79 -13.44 9.15
C ALA A 344 -6.74 -13.54 7.95
N VAL A 345 -7.99 -13.08 8.09
CA VAL A 345 -8.98 -13.06 7.01
C VAL A 345 -8.48 -12.28 5.80
N VAL A 346 -8.00 -11.05 6.03
CA VAL A 346 -7.47 -10.19 4.96
C VAL A 346 -6.22 -10.80 4.33
N ALA A 347 -5.39 -11.51 5.09
CA ALA A 347 -4.20 -12.17 4.57
C ALA A 347 -4.52 -13.42 3.71
N LEU A 348 -5.52 -14.20 4.11
CA LEU A 348 -5.91 -15.46 3.45
C LEU A 348 -6.81 -15.25 2.22
N TYR A 349 -7.61 -14.19 2.21
CA TYR A 349 -8.50 -13.87 1.09
C TYR A 349 -7.75 -13.16 -0.06
N ARG A 350 -6.75 -13.83 -0.63
CA ARG A 350 -6.01 -13.40 -1.82
C ARG A 350 -6.05 -14.48 -2.90
N PRO A 351 -5.95 -14.14 -4.20
CA PRO A 351 -5.82 -15.14 -5.26
C PRO A 351 -4.57 -15.99 -5.01
N GLY A 352 -4.73 -17.29 -4.73
CA GLY A 352 -3.67 -18.21 -4.31
C GLY A 352 -4.03 -18.98 -3.03
N PRO A 353 -3.90 -18.40 -1.82
CA PRO A 353 -4.21 -19.04 -0.54
C PRO A 353 -5.70 -19.34 -0.27
N MET A 354 -6.56 -19.38 -1.30
CA MET A 354 -7.99 -19.66 -1.12
C MET A 354 -8.29 -21.13 -0.79
N GLU A 355 -7.38 -22.06 -1.07
CA GLU A 355 -7.55 -23.49 -0.74
C GLU A 355 -7.50 -23.80 0.78
N PRO A 356 -6.58 -23.23 1.60
CA PRO A 356 -6.54 -23.45 3.05
C PRO A 356 -7.64 -22.72 3.86
N ILE A 357 -8.52 -21.95 3.24
CA ILE A 357 -9.56 -21.15 3.92
C ILE A 357 -10.51 -22.03 4.77
N ASN A 358 -10.89 -23.20 4.25
CA ASN A 358 -11.77 -24.14 4.96
C ASN A 358 -11.10 -24.74 6.22
N SER A 359 -9.78 -24.96 6.17
CA SER A 359 -9.00 -25.54 7.26
C SER A 359 -8.85 -24.57 8.44
N PHE A 360 -8.71 -23.26 8.17
CA PHE A 360 -8.63 -22.24 9.21
C PHE A 360 -9.97 -22.09 9.97
N SER A 361 -11.10 -22.05 9.24
CA SER A 361 -12.43 -22.02 9.87
C SER A 361 -12.65 -23.23 10.77
N GLN A 362 -12.32 -24.44 10.32
CA GLN A 362 -12.47 -25.66 11.13
C GLN A 362 -11.56 -25.69 12.37
N ALA A 363 -10.34 -25.16 12.27
CA ALA A 363 -9.41 -25.06 13.40
C ALA A 363 -9.88 -24.07 14.48
N ASN A 364 -10.55 -22.97 14.10
CA ASN A 364 -11.11 -22.04 15.08
C ASN A 364 -12.32 -22.62 15.84
N PHE A 365 -13.14 -23.47 15.20
CA PHE A 365 -14.23 -24.18 15.88
C PHE A 365 -13.74 -25.32 16.79
N SER A 366 -12.56 -25.87 16.51
CA SER A 366 -12.01 -27.02 17.22
C SER A 366 -10.85 -26.55 18.11
N ARG A 367 -11.10 -26.22 19.37
CA ARG A 367 -10.03 -26.14 20.39
C ARG A 367 -9.43 -27.55 20.60
N VAL A 368 -8.62 -28.03 19.65
CA VAL A 368 -7.93 -29.31 19.76
C VAL A 368 -6.71 -29.13 20.67
N GLU A 369 -6.69 -29.88 21.77
CA GLU A 369 -5.55 -29.95 22.68
C GLU A 369 -4.32 -30.51 21.96
N MET A 370 -3.30 -29.67 21.79
CA MET A 370 -1.97 -30.11 21.36
C MET A 370 -1.23 -30.79 22.53
N SER A 371 -0.78 -32.02 22.31
CA SER A 371 -0.10 -32.85 23.32
C SER A 371 1.28 -32.29 23.72
N ALA A 372 1.68 -32.58 24.96
CA ALA A 372 2.75 -31.91 25.70
C ALA A 372 4.15 -31.95 25.05
N ALA A 373 4.41 -32.84 24.09
CA ALA A 373 5.71 -32.93 23.40
C ALA A 373 5.94 -31.80 22.37
N SER A 374 4.90 -31.05 21.99
CA SER A 374 4.96 -29.97 21.00
C SER A 374 5.08 -28.56 21.60
N ARG A 375 5.01 -28.41 22.93
CA ARG A 375 5.03 -27.11 23.63
C ARG A 375 6.41 -26.45 23.72
N SER A 376 7.51 -27.19 23.50
CA SER A 376 8.86 -26.63 23.63
C SER A 376 9.46 -26.06 22.34
N ARG A 377 8.82 -26.27 21.17
CA ARG A 377 9.31 -25.75 19.87
C ARG A 377 8.38 -24.78 19.15
N LEU A 378 7.18 -24.55 19.66
CA LEU A 378 6.17 -23.69 19.05
C LEU A 378 5.62 -22.74 20.12
N GLY A 379 6.14 -21.51 20.12
CA GLY A 379 5.56 -20.42 20.90
C GLY A 379 4.10 -20.22 20.49
N ARG A 380 3.20 -20.11 21.48
CA ARG A 380 1.74 -20.09 21.30
C ARG A 380 1.32 -19.09 20.21
N GLY A 381 0.86 -19.65 19.09
CA GLY A 381 0.15 -19.03 17.98
C GLY A 381 -0.50 -20.17 17.21
N THR A 382 -1.77 -20.00 16.81
CA THR A 382 -2.53 -21.01 16.07
C THR A 382 -1.74 -21.43 14.82
N GLY A 383 -1.48 -22.73 14.71
CA GLY A 383 -0.46 -23.32 13.85
C GLY A 383 -0.80 -23.32 12.36
N ILE A 384 -0.83 -22.14 11.72
CA ILE A 384 -0.79 -22.00 10.27
C ILE A 384 0.32 -21.01 9.93
N ALA A 385 1.39 -21.51 9.32
CA ALA A 385 2.47 -20.68 8.82
C ALA A 385 1.94 -19.82 7.65
N SER A 386 1.98 -18.50 7.82
CA SER A 386 1.85 -17.54 6.71
C SER A 386 2.90 -17.84 5.64
N PRO A 387 2.60 -17.68 4.33
CA PRO A 387 3.48 -18.12 3.23
C PRO A 387 4.87 -17.45 3.19
N HIS A 388 5.14 -16.45 4.05
CA HIS A 388 6.47 -15.86 4.20
C HIS A 388 7.30 -16.45 5.36
N ARG A 389 6.78 -17.43 6.11
CA ARG A 389 7.48 -18.03 7.26
C ARG A 389 8.16 -19.37 6.99
N SER A 390 8.08 -19.91 5.78
CA SER A 390 8.65 -21.23 5.46
C SER A 390 9.46 -21.16 4.17
N ASN A 391 10.69 -20.65 4.27
CA ASN A 391 11.74 -20.89 3.28
C ASN A 391 13.10 -20.61 3.91
N MET A 392 13.45 -21.39 4.92
CA MET A 392 14.84 -21.69 5.28
C MET A 392 14.80 -23.01 6.06
N VAL A 393 15.75 -23.88 5.75
CA VAL A 393 16.12 -25.14 6.42
C VAL A 393 15.67 -26.43 5.71
N ASP A 394 16.69 -27.03 5.07
CA ASP A 394 16.95 -28.46 4.78
C ASP A 394 16.21 -29.19 3.65
N CYS A 395 16.89 -29.25 2.50
CA CYS A 395 16.67 -30.25 1.45
C CYS A 395 17.90 -31.20 1.39
N PRO A 396 17.78 -32.50 1.74
CA PRO A 396 18.86 -33.46 1.53
C PRO A 396 18.81 -33.96 0.08
N LEU A 397 19.65 -33.38 -0.78
CA LEU A 397 19.80 -33.82 -2.17
C LEU A 397 20.44 -35.21 -2.24
N SER A 398 19.62 -36.19 -2.60
CA SER A 398 20.06 -37.49 -3.07
C SER A 398 20.80 -37.36 -4.40
N ARG A 399 21.99 -37.96 -4.44
CA ARG A 399 22.85 -38.10 -5.62
C ARG A 399 22.14 -38.89 -6.72
N ARG A 400 22.05 -38.37 -7.95
CA ARG A 400 22.14 -39.17 -9.20
C ARG A 400 22.45 -38.31 -10.43
N ARG A 401 23.74 -38.31 -10.77
CA ARG A 401 24.41 -38.43 -12.09
C ARG A 401 24.05 -37.50 -13.26
N CYS A 402 25.12 -36.85 -13.72
CA CYS A 402 25.37 -36.15 -14.98
C CYS A 402 25.16 -36.99 -16.27
N SER A 403 25.26 -36.25 -17.38
CA SER A 403 25.34 -36.59 -18.82
C SER A 403 23.98 -36.55 -19.53
N ARG A 404 23.75 -35.77 -20.59
CA ARG A 404 24.59 -35.01 -21.52
C ARG A 404 23.88 -33.72 -21.92
#